data_AF-A0A847C751-F1
#
_entry.id   AF-A0A847C751-F1
#
_cell.length_a   1.000
_cell.length_b   1.000
_cell.length_c   1.000
_cell.angle_alpha   90.00
_cell.angle_beta   90.00
_cell.angle_gamma   90.00
#
_symmetry.space_group_name_H-M   'P 1'
#
loop_
_entity.id
_entity.type
_entity.pdbx_description
1 polymer ?
#
loop_
_entity_poly.entity_id
_entity_poly.type
_entity_poly.pdbx_seq_one_letter_code
_entity_poly.pdbx_strand_id
1 'polypeptide(L)'
;MFVGKGYTIAYPETVEEVTDSLGNKVLEDKAGVWSANTSLSDDYAYDETVAKFSKNLQNSEGFKSENLTIGDMEAVKLTYVDSIGSNVLYLIKLNDNAAVFLNFSAQKSATTVEQLETNADLVATASGVKAG
;
A
#
# COMPACT_ATOMS: atom_id res chain seq x y z
N MET A 1 -0.62 0.64 -15.81
CA MET A 1 0.27 -0.20 -14.96
C MET A 1 1.40 0.68 -14.48
N PHE A 2 1.71 0.62 -13.19
CA PHE A 2 2.85 1.27 -12.55
C PHE A 2 4.03 0.30 -12.58
N VAL A 3 5.24 0.79 -12.86
CA VAL A 3 6.44 -0.04 -12.92
C VAL A 3 7.43 0.46 -11.88
N GLY A 4 7.66 -0.36 -10.85
CA GLY A 4 8.68 -0.14 -9.83
C GLY A 4 9.93 -1.00 -10.06
N LYS A 5 10.88 -0.93 -9.11
CA LYS A 5 12.09 -1.75 -9.14
C LYS A 5 11.74 -3.20 -8.80
N GLY A 6 11.59 -4.05 -9.83
CA GLY A 6 11.31 -5.48 -9.65
C GLY A 6 9.86 -5.82 -9.33
N TYR A 7 8.93 -4.87 -9.51
CA TYR A 7 7.50 -5.10 -9.33
C TYR A 7 6.68 -4.24 -10.29
N THR A 8 5.46 -4.68 -10.57
CA THR A 8 4.46 -3.91 -11.30
C THR A 8 3.18 -3.87 -10.49
N ILE A 9 2.42 -2.79 -10.62
CA ILE A 9 1.09 -2.68 -10.02
C ILE A 9 0.13 -2.34 -11.16
N ALA A 10 -0.83 -3.22 -11.43
CA ALA A 10 -1.95 -2.84 -12.27
C ALA A 10 -2.96 -2.05 -11.42
N TYR A 11 -3.69 -1.17 -12.08
CA TYR A 11 -4.68 -0.30 -11.44
C TYR A 11 -5.82 -0.06 -12.43
N PRO A 12 -7.06 0.18 -11.93
CA PRO A 12 -8.23 0.40 -12.77
C PRO A 12 -8.16 1.75 -13.49
N GLU A 13 -9.03 1.97 -14.48
CA GLU A 13 -9.08 3.22 -15.26
C GLU A 13 -9.42 4.46 -14.43
N THR A 14 -9.97 4.29 -13.22
CA THR A 14 -10.25 5.36 -12.26
C THR A 14 -8.99 5.87 -11.56
N VAL A 15 -7.85 5.21 -11.76
CA VAL A 15 -6.56 5.55 -11.18
C VAL A 15 -5.61 6.03 -12.26
N GLU A 16 -4.77 7.00 -11.94
CA GLU A 16 -3.71 7.48 -12.81
C GLU A 16 -2.36 7.56 -12.08
N GLU A 17 -1.29 7.57 -12.87
CA GLU A 17 0.06 7.84 -12.37
C GLU A 17 0.30 9.35 -12.47
N VAL A 18 0.66 9.97 -11.36
CA VAL A 18 1.05 11.38 -11.30
C VAL A 18 2.43 11.52 -10.67
N THR A 19 3.03 12.70 -10.83
CA THR A 19 4.28 13.06 -10.14
C THR A 19 3.94 14.06 -9.04
N ASP A 20 4.25 13.70 -7.79
CA ASP A 20 4.02 14.58 -6.64
C ASP A 20 4.97 15.79 -6.65
N SER A 21 4.77 16.72 -5.71
CA SER A 21 5.57 17.94 -5.59
C SER A 21 7.04 17.71 -5.25
N LEU A 22 7.40 16.49 -4.83
CA LEU A 22 8.76 16.07 -4.51
C LEU A 22 9.41 15.30 -5.67
N GLY A 23 8.70 15.11 -6.78
CA GLY A 23 9.19 14.38 -7.96
C GLY A 23 8.98 12.87 -7.88
N ASN A 24 8.24 12.36 -6.90
CA ASN A 24 7.94 10.93 -6.80
C ASN A 24 6.75 10.57 -7.68
N LYS A 25 6.82 9.41 -8.32
CA LYS A 25 5.66 8.83 -8.99
C LYS A 25 4.74 8.20 -7.96
N VAL A 26 3.47 8.58 -8.00
CA VAL A 26 2.41 8.06 -7.12
C VAL A 26 1.20 7.66 -7.96
N LEU A 27 0.35 6.83 -7.39
CA LEU A 27 -0.97 6.52 -7.94
C LEU A 27 -2.00 7.43 -7.29
N GLU A 28 -2.89 8.02 -8.05
CA GLU A 28 -3.99 8.81 -7.51
C GLU A 28 -5.31 8.36 -8.10
N ASP A 29 -6.36 8.40 -7.28
CA ASP A 29 -7.72 8.38 -7.81
C ASP A 29 -7.98 9.66 -8.60
N LYS A 30 -8.56 9.53 -9.79
CA LYS A 30 -8.88 10.66 -10.67
C LYS A 30 -9.89 11.64 -10.07
N ALA A 31 -10.65 11.23 -9.05
CA ALA A 31 -11.49 12.16 -8.28
C ALA A 31 -10.73 12.91 -7.17
N GLY A 32 -9.44 12.61 -6.96
CA GLY A 32 -8.56 13.27 -6.00
C GLY A 32 -8.85 12.90 -4.55
N VAL A 33 -9.53 11.78 -4.28
CA VAL A 33 -9.95 11.38 -2.93
C VAL A 33 -8.80 10.75 -2.14
N TRP A 34 -7.94 10.00 -2.82
CA TRP A 34 -6.83 9.28 -2.22
C TRP A 34 -5.63 9.22 -3.15
N SER A 35 -4.45 9.02 -2.54
CA SER A 35 -3.19 8.76 -3.24
C SER A 35 -2.56 7.49 -2.68
N ALA A 36 -1.74 6.82 -3.49
CA ALA A 36 -0.95 5.69 -3.07
C ALA A 36 0.50 5.85 -3.48
N ASN A 37 1.37 5.79 -2.49
CA ASN A 37 2.80 5.73 -2.70
C ASN A 37 3.28 4.27 -2.66
N THR A 38 4.32 3.97 -3.43
CA THR A 38 4.91 2.64 -3.43
C THR A 38 6.43 2.69 -3.42
N SER A 39 7.04 1.75 -2.71
CA SER A 39 8.48 1.62 -2.60
C SER A 39 8.89 0.16 -2.39
N LEU A 40 10.15 -0.13 -2.70
CA LEU A 40 10.79 -1.39 -2.35
C LEU A 40 11.55 -1.18 -1.03
N SER A 41 11.36 -2.09 -0.07
CA SER A 41 12.30 -2.28 1.03
C SER A 41 13.08 -3.55 0.79
N ASP A 42 14.38 -3.43 0.58
CA ASP A 42 15.34 -4.52 0.42
C ASP A 42 16.45 -4.49 1.50
N ASP A 43 16.29 -3.64 2.53
CA ASP A 43 17.24 -3.47 3.64
C ASP A 43 17.01 -4.44 4.82
N TYR A 44 15.82 -5.03 4.93
CA TYR A 44 15.39 -5.86 6.06
C TYR A 44 14.64 -7.10 5.58
N ALA A 45 14.68 -8.15 6.40
CA ALA A 45 13.84 -9.32 6.18
C ALA A 45 12.36 -8.93 6.15
N TYR A 46 11.56 -9.64 5.35
CA TYR A 46 10.12 -9.40 5.25
C TYR A 46 9.43 -9.48 6.63
N ASP A 47 9.72 -10.54 7.39
CA ASP A 47 9.11 -10.74 8.71
C ASP A 47 9.53 -9.65 9.71
N GLU A 48 10.78 -9.19 9.66
CA GLU A 48 11.26 -8.08 10.50
C GLU A 48 10.55 -6.78 10.12
N THR A 49 10.37 -6.55 8.83
CA THR A 49 9.65 -5.40 8.29
C THR A 49 8.21 -5.37 8.79
N VAL A 50 7.48 -6.49 8.63
CA VAL A 50 6.10 -6.64 9.14
C VAL A 50 6.03 -6.38 10.64
N ALA A 51 6.91 -7.02 11.42
CA ALA A 51 6.93 -6.87 12.87
C ALA A 51 7.18 -5.41 13.30
N LYS A 52 8.10 -4.70 12.64
CA LYS A 52 8.42 -3.30 12.92
C LYS A 52 7.23 -2.38 12.66
N PHE A 53 6.57 -2.51 11.51
CA PHE A 53 5.41 -1.69 11.17
C PHE A 53 4.22 -1.96 12.08
N SER A 54 3.88 -3.24 12.31
CA SER A 54 2.80 -3.62 13.23
C SER A 54 3.05 -3.08 14.64
N LYS A 55 4.28 -3.19 15.15
CA LYS A 55 4.64 -2.64 16.47
C LYS A 55 4.52 -1.12 16.54
N ASN A 56 4.91 -0.41 15.48
CA ASN A 56 4.85 1.05 15.44
C ASN A 56 3.41 1.57 15.35
N LEU A 57 2.54 0.84 14.66
CA LEU A 57 1.16 1.25 14.36
C LEU A 57 0.12 0.68 15.32
N GLN A 58 0.47 -0.26 16.20
CA GLN A 58 -0.48 -0.95 17.08
C GLN A 58 -1.33 -0.04 17.98
N ASN A 59 -0.85 1.17 18.27
CA ASN A 59 -1.56 2.15 19.10
C ASN A 59 -2.30 3.23 18.28
N SER A 60 -2.28 3.12 16.94
CA SER A 60 -3.00 4.02 16.06
C SER A 60 -4.51 3.78 16.14
N GLU A 61 -5.29 4.83 15.89
CA GLU A 61 -6.75 4.73 15.85
C GLU A 61 -7.18 3.76 14.75
N GLY A 62 -8.11 2.85 15.07
CA GLY A 62 -8.63 1.89 14.10
C GLY A 62 -7.63 0.87 13.59
N PHE A 63 -6.49 0.67 14.27
CA PHE A 63 -5.47 -0.27 13.84
C PHE A 63 -6.02 -1.69 13.67
N LYS A 64 -5.80 -2.26 12.48
CA LYS A 64 -6.05 -3.67 12.14
C LYS A 64 -4.86 -4.23 11.37
N SER A 65 -4.58 -5.50 11.58
CA SER A 65 -3.57 -6.26 10.84
C SER A 65 -4.21 -7.54 10.33
N GLU A 66 -4.07 -7.80 9.03
CA GLU A 66 -4.60 -8.98 8.37
C GLU A 66 -3.51 -9.62 7.50
N ASN A 67 -3.34 -10.93 7.63
CA ASN A 67 -2.50 -11.70 6.71
C ASN A 67 -3.37 -12.13 5.53
N LEU A 68 -2.89 -11.91 4.31
CA LEU A 68 -3.60 -12.26 3.08
C LEU A 68 -2.63 -12.70 1.99
N THR A 69 -3.18 -13.03 0.82
CA THR A 69 -2.43 -13.33 -0.39
C THR A 69 -2.83 -12.37 -1.50
N ILE A 70 -1.86 -11.74 -2.16
CA ILE A 70 -2.07 -10.92 -3.36
C ILE A 70 -1.47 -11.66 -4.55
N GLY A 71 -2.34 -12.19 -5.41
CA GLY A 71 -1.90 -13.15 -6.44
C GLY A 71 -1.35 -14.40 -5.77
N ASP A 72 -0.07 -14.69 -5.99
CA ASP A 72 0.65 -15.83 -5.38
C ASP A 72 1.61 -15.39 -4.25
N MET A 73 1.58 -14.12 -3.84
CA MET A 73 2.48 -13.62 -2.79
C MET A 73 1.78 -13.49 -1.45
N GLU A 74 2.54 -13.80 -0.40
CA GLU A 74 2.19 -13.44 0.96
C GLU A 74 2.17 -11.92 1.13
N ALA A 75 1.18 -11.40 1.85
CA ALA A 75 1.12 -10.00 2.21
C ALA A 75 0.49 -9.79 3.59
N VAL A 76 0.83 -8.67 4.21
CA VAL A 76 0.13 -8.13 5.38
C VAL A 76 -0.52 -6.81 5.02
N LYS A 77 -1.83 -6.70 5.29
CA LYS A 77 -2.58 -5.44 5.23
C LYS A 77 -2.65 -4.84 6.62
N LEU A 78 -2.21 -3.59 6.74
CA LEU A 78 -2.28 -2.78 7.94
C LEU A 78 -3.22 -1.60 7.67
N THR A 79 -4.30 -1.52 8.42
CA THR A 79 -5.28 -0.42 8.33
C THR A 79 -5.18 0.43 9.57
N TYR A 80 -5.07 1.74 9.45
CA TYR A 80 -4.95 2.65 10.59
C TYR A 80 -5.37 4.08 10.24
N VAL A 81 -5.62 4.89 11.27
CA VAL A 81 -5.88 6.33 11.16
C VAL A 81 -4.82 7.09 11.96
N ASP A 82 -4.27 8.13 11.35
CA ASP A 82 -3.33 9.05 11.99
C ASP A 82 -3.88 10.50 11.98
N SER A 83 -3.01 11.48 12.27
CA SER A 83 -3.39 12.89 12.33
C SER A 83 -3.72 13.51 10.97
N ILE A 84 -3.28 12.90 9.86
CA ILE A 84 -3.54 13.33 8.49
C ILE A 84 -4.84 12.69 7.99
N GLY A 85 -5.01 11.39 8.23
CA GLY A 85 -6.24 10.70 7.87
C GLY A 85 -6.14 9.18 7.87
N SER A 86 -6.89 8.58 6.97
CA SER A 86 -7.00 7.13 6.85
C SER A 86 -5.88 6.57 5.99
N ASN A 87 -5.34 5.42 6.41
CA ASN A 87 -4.27 4.73 5.71
C ASN A 87 -4.56 3.24 5.59
N VAL A 88 -4.19 2.67 4.45
CA VAL A 88 -4.18 1.22 4.19
C VAL A 88 -2.84 0.87 3.56
N LEU A 89 -2.00 0.17 4.31
CA LEU A 89 -0.65 -0.24 3.92
C LEU A 89 -0.62 -1.73 3.64
N TYR A 90 -0.22 -2.09 2.42
CA TYR A 90 0.17 -3.45 2.09
C TYR A 90 1.69 -3.60 2.18
N LEU A 91 2.12 -4.62 2.91
CA LEU A 91 3.47 -5.15 2.92
C LEU A 91 3.45 -6.46 2.14
N ILE A 92 3.93 -6.44 0.90
CA ILE A 92 3.80 -7.55 -0.04
C ILE A 92 5.17 -8.23 -0.17
N LYS A 93 5.26 -9.51 0.16
CA LYS A 93 6.50 -10.28 0.14
C LYS A 93 6.96 -10.53 -1.30
N LEU A 94 8.07 -9.91 -1.70
CA LEU A 94 8.76 -10.28 -2.95
C LEU A 94 9.64 -11.51 -2.75
N ASN A 95 10.35 -11.54 -1.64
CA ASN A 95 11.17 -12.65 -1.16
C ASN A 95 11.45 -12.45 0.34
N ASP A 96 12.24 -13.34 0.96
CA ASP A 96 12.50 -13.29 2.40
C ASP A 96 13.22 -12.00 2.85
N ASN A 97 13.90 -11.31 1.94
CA ASN A 97 14.67 -10.09 2.22
C ASN A 97 14.10 -8.84 1.55
N ALA A 98 12.91 -8.92 0.95
CA ALA A 98 12.34 -7.80 0.24
C ALA A 98 10.81 -7.74 0.30
N ALA A 99 10.29 -6.53 0.52
CA ALA A 99 8.87 -6.25 0.55
C ALA A 99 8.54 -5.04 -0.34
N VAL A 100 7.44 -5.12 -1.09
CA VAL A 100 6.81 -3.93 -1.68
C VAL A 100 5.92 -3.29 -0.63
N PHE A 101 6.10 -2.00 -0.48
CA PHE A 101 5.23 -1.12 0.26
C PHE A 101 4.24 -0.52 -0.71
N LEU A 102 2.96 -0.66 -0.42
CA LEU A 102 1.91 0.02 -1.15
C LEU A 102 0.98 0.66 -0.13
N ASN A 103 1.16 1.96 0.08
CA ASN A 103 0.43 2.71 1.10
C ASN A 103 -0.58 3.63 0.43
N PHE A 104 -1.86 3.35 0.66
CA PHE A 104 -2.96 4.23 0.29
C PHE A 104 -3.24 5.18 1.44
N SER A 105 -3.35 6.47 1.16
CA SER A 105 -3.69 7.49 2.13
C SER A 105 -4.76 8.44 1.61
N ALA A 106 -5.61 8.90 2.52
CA ALA A 106 -6.64 9.89 2.23
C ALA A 106 -6.85 10.81 3.43
N GLN A 107 -7.12 12.09 3.17
CA GLN A 107 -7.42 13.03 4.25
C GLN A 107 -8.68 12.63 5.01
N LYS A 108 -8.72 12.88 6.32
CA LYS A 108 -9.83 12.47 7.21
C LYS A 108 -11.23 12.91 6.74
N SER A 109 -11.32 14.04 6.03
CA SER A 109 -12.60 14.56 5.50
C SER A 109 -12.97 14.02 4.11
N ALA A 110 -12.05 13.35 3.41
CA ALA A 110 -12.23 12.96 2.01
C ALA A 110 -12.97 11.61 1.88
N THR A 111 -12.70 10.66 2.77
CA THR A 111 -13.26 9.29 2.73
C THR A 111 -13.16 8.63 4.10
N THR A 112 -13.96 7.59 4.35
CA THR A 112 -13.74 6.71 5.51
C THR A 112 -12.65 5.69 5.24
N VAL A 113 -12.12 5.08 6.31
CA VAL A 113 -11.11 4.03 6.19
C VAL A 113 -11.64 2.79 5.48
N GLU A 114 -12.92 2.44 5.67
CA GLU A 114 -13.56 1.30 4.99
C GLU A 114 -13.70 1.54 3.47
N GLN A 115 -14.00 2.77 3.08
CA GLN A 115 -14.06 3.17 1.66
C GLN A 115 -12.66 3.17 1.03
N LEU A 116 -11.66 3.65 1.78
CA LEU A 116 -10.26 3.60 1.34
C LEU A 116 -9.80 2.15 1.17
N GLU A 117 -10.12 1.28 2.12
CA GLU A 117 -9.81 -0.16 2.08
C GLU A 117 -10.40 -0.82 0.83
N THR A 118 -11.66 -0.53 0.49
CA THR A 118 -12.29 -1.05 -0.73
C THR A 118 -11.52 -0.64 -2.00
N ASN A 119 -11.10 0.63 -2.10
CA ASN A 119 -10.32 1.11 -3.25
C ASN A 119 -8.91 0.50 -3.28
N ALA A 120 -8.31 0.35 -2.12
CA ALA A 120 -6.98 -0.20 -1.95
C ALA A 120 -6.94 -1.70 -2.33
N ASP A 121 -7.94 -2.48 -1.92
CA ASP A 121 -8.11 -3.90 -2.29
C ASP A 121 -8.21 -4.07 -3.82
N LEU A 122 -8.95 -3.20 -4.51
CA LEU A 122 -9.09 -3.23 -5.98
C LEU A 122 -7.75 -3.08 -6.71
N VAL A 123 -6.88 -2.17 -6.23
CA VAL A 123 -5.56 -1.94 -6.82
C VAL A 123 -4.58 -3.04 -6.42
N ALA A 124 -4.54 -3.41 -5.14
CA ALA A 124 -3.63 -4.43 -4.62
C ALA A 124 -3.80 -5.77 -5.36
N THR A 125 -5.05 -6.24 -5.53
CA THR A 125 -5.37 -7.51 -6.18
C THR A 125 -4.96 -7.56 -7.66
N ALA A 126 -4.88 -6.42 -8.34
CA ALA A 126 -4.54 -6.35 -9.75
C ALA A 126 -3.02 -6.52 -10.03
N SER A 127 -2.17 -6.42 -9.00
CA SER A 127 -0.74 -6.14 -9.15
C SER A 127 0.10 -7.24 -9.82
N GLY A 128 -0.28 -8.51 -9.71
CA GLY A 128 0.40 -9.62 -10.41
C GLY A 128 1.93 -9.56 -10.32
N VAL A 129 2.46 -9.20 -9.16
CA VAL A 129 3.90 -9.05 -8.95
C VAL A 129 4.55 -10.42 -9.12
N LYS A 130 5.61 -10.47 -9.93
CA LYS A 130 6.36 -11.70 -10.22
C LYS A 130 7.78 -11.51 -9.72
N ALA A 131 8.31 -12.52 -9.01
CA ALA A 131 9.74 -12.64 -8.82
C ALA A 131 10.39 -12.86 -10.21
N GLY A 132 11.32 -11.97 -10.57
CA GLY A 132 12.19 -12.14 -11.75
C GLY A 132 13.35 -13.07 -11.46
#